data_AF-A0A956IBB6-F1
#
_entry.id   AF-A0A956IBB6-F1
#
_cell.length_a   1.000
_cell.length_b   1.000
_cell.length_c   1.000
_cell.angle_alpha   90.00
_cell.angle_beta   90.00
_cell.angle_gamma   90.00
#
_symmetry.space_group_name_H-M   'P 1'
#
loop_
_entity.id
_entity.type
_entity.pdbx_description
1 polymer ?
#
loop_
_entity_poly.entity_id
_entity_poly.type
_entity_poly.pdbx_seq_one_letter_code
_entity_poly.pdbx_strand_id
1 'polypeptide(L)' 'MSQGKIVQVMGPVVDVEFESGDLPEILTALKTTNAAINDQPDNLVIEV' A
#
# COMPACT_ATOMS: atom_id res chain seq x y z
N MET A 1 11.06 -5.50 -5.26
CA MET A 1 9.83 -4.96 -4.63
C MET A 1 9.03 -4.35 -5.75
N SER A 2 7.96 -5.01 -6.17
CA SER A 2 7.06 -4.52 -7.20
C SER A 2 6.27 -3.32 -6.66
N GLN A 3 5.96 -2.36 -7.54
CA GLN A 3 5.12 -1.23 -7.18
C GLN A 3 3.66 -1.62 -7.40
N GLY A 4 2.88 -1.64 -6.31
CA GLY A 4 1.43 -1.86 -6.38
C GLY A 4 0.66 -0.57 -6.63
N LYS A 5 -0.59 -0.70 -7.06
CA LYS A 5 -1.53 0.40 -7.25
C LYS A 5 -2.72 0.24 -6.32
N ILE A 6 -3.01 1.26 -5.52
CA ILE A 6 -4.24 1.29 -4.72
C ILE A 6 -5.43 1.41 -5.66
N VAL A 7 -6.37 0.46 -5.56
CA VAL A 7 -7.59 0.44 -6.38
C VAL A 7 -8.83 0.83 -5.59
N GLN A 8 -8.84 0.60 -4.28
CA GLN A 8 -9.97 0.91 -3.41
C GLN A 8 -9.54 1.17 -1.97
N VAL A 9 -10.27 2.05 -1.28
CA VAL A 9 -10.08 2.36 0.15
C VAL A 9 -11.44 2.34 0.84
N MET A 10 -11.58 1.49 1.87
CA MET A 10 -12.79 1.34 2.69
C MET A 10 -12.44 1.47 4.17
N GLY A 11 -12.37 2.72 4.65
CA GLY A 11 -11.91 2.99 6.01
C GLY A 11 -10.44 2.53 6.19
N PRO A 12 -10.15 1.62 7.13
CA PRO A 12 -8.79 1.10 7.31
C PRO A 12 -8.38 0.00 6.30
N VAL A 13 -9.32 -0.50 5.49
CA VAL A 13 -9.05 -1.56 4.50
C VAL A 13 -8.65 -0.93 3.16
N VAL A 14 -7.55 -1.39 2.56
CA VAL A 14 -7.01 -0.88 1.31
C VAL A 14 -6.74 -2.05 0.35
N ASP A 15 -7.39 -2.02 -0.81
CA ASP A 15 -7.14 -3.01 -1.86
C ASP A 15 -6.03 -2.50 -2.78
N VAL A 16 -5.00 -3.31 -2.99
CA VAL A 16 -3.82 -3.00 -3.81
C VAL A 16 -3.67 -4.04 -4.90
N GLU A 17 -3.61 -3.58 -6.15
CA GLU A 17 -3.35 -4.41 -7.32
C GLU A 17 -1.84 -4.46 -7.61
N PHE A 18 -1.34 -5.64 -7.91
CA PHE A 18 0.04 -5.90 -8.34
C PHE A 18 0.03 -6.59 -9.70
N GLU A 19 1.14 -6.49 -10.44
CA GLU A 19 1.31 -7.26 -11.67
C GLU A 19 1.32 -8.78 -11.40
N SER A 20 0.88 -9.55 -12.39
CA SER A 20 0.76 -11.01 -12.26
C SER A 20 2.09 -11.66 -11.88
N GLY A 21 2.12 -12.35 -10.74
CA GLY A 21 3.32 -13.04 -10.22
C GLY A 21 4.13 -12.22 -9.21
N ASP A 22 3.79 -10.96 -9.00
CA ASP A 22 4.49 -10.03 -8.12
C ASP A 22 3.71 -9.71 -6.83
N LEU A 23 2.84 -10.64 -6.41
CA LEU A 23 2.10 -10.51 -5.16
C LEU A 23 3.06 -10.66 -3.95
N PRO A 24 3.04 -9.70 -3.01
CA PRO A 24 3.79 -9.82 -1.77
C PRO A 24 3.26 -10.97 -0.89
N GLU A 25 4.12 -11.49 -0.01
CA GLU A 25 3.72 -12.47 0.99
C GLU A 25 2.77 -11.84 2.02
N ILE A 26 1.95 -12.66 2.68
CA ILE A 26 1.13 -12.22 3.81
C ILE A 26 2.03 -11.64 4.92
N LEU A 27 1.51 -10.66 5.67
CA LEU A 27 2.25 -9.94 6.71
C LEU A 27 3.41 -9.07 6.16
N THR A 28 3.45 -8.83 4.85
CA THR A 28 4.39 -7.88 4.25
C THR A 28 3.90 -6.46 4.50
N ALA A 29 4.81 -5.59 4.94
CA ALA A 29 4.55 -4.16 5.07
C ALA A 29 4.69 -3.44 3.72
N LEU A 30 3.67 -2.69 3.32
CA LEU A 30 3.68 -1.80 2.16
C LEU A 30 3.73 -0.35 2.64
N LYS A 31 4.58 0.47 1.99
CA LYS A 31 4.67 1.89 2.26
C LYS A 31 3.98 2.69 1.17
N THR A 32 3.29 3.76 1.57
CA THR A 32 2.69 4.72 0.66
C THR A 32 2.71 6.12 1.26
N THR A 33 2.39 7.12 0.44
CA THR A 33 2.33 8.52 0.85
C THR A 33 0.89 8.95 1.04
N ASN A 34 0.60 9.54 2.20
CA ASN A 34 -0.69 10.12 2.55
C ASN A 34 -0.50 11.58 3.02
N ALA A 35 -0.88 12.52 2.17
CA ALA A 35 -0.77 13.96 2.45
C ALA A 35 -1.63 14.44 3.63
N ALA A 36 -2.61 13.64 4.08
CA ALA A 36 -3.40 13.98 5.27
C ALA A 36 -2.63 13.76 6.58
N ILE A 37 -1.52 13.01 6.56
CA ILE A 37 -0.65 12.80 7.73
C ILE A 37 0.39 13.93 7.80
N ASN A 38 1.17 14.10 6.74
CA ASN A 38 2.15 15.18 6.53
C ASN A 38 2.70 15.14 5.09
N ASP A 39 3.63 16.05 4.77
CA ASP A 39 4.26 16.16 3.43
C ASP A 39 5.47 15.24 3.22
N GLN A 40 5.78 14.34 4.16
CA GLN A 40 6.88 13.40 3.99
C GLN A 40 6.42 12.21 3.11
N PRO A 41 7.26 11.75 2.16
CA PRO A 41 6.97 10.54 1.41
C PRO A 41 6.97 9.30 2.32
N ASP A 42 6.27 8.25 1.89
CA ASP A 42 6.23 6.94 2.56
C ASP A 42 5.83 6.98 4.04
N ASN A 43 4.95 7.92 4.38
CA ASN A 43 4.51 8.23 5.73
C ASN A 43 3.36 7.35 6.25
N LEU A 44 2.86 6.42 5.44
CA LEU A 44 1.82 5.45 5.81
C LEU A 44 2.33 4.04 5.54
N VAL A 45 2.20 3.17 6.54
CA VAL A 45 2.46 1.73 6.42
C VAL A 45 1.12 1.00 6.47
N ILE A 46 0.89 0.11 5.50
CA ILE A 46 -0.23 -0.84 5.48
C ILE A 46 0.34 -2.27 5.43
N GLU A 47 -0.40 -3.24 5.93
CA GLU A 47 0.01 -4.64 5.99
C GLU A 47 -0.87 -5.49 5.07
N VAL A 48 -0.27 -6.51 4.45
CA VAL A 48 -0.95 -7.51 3.60
C VAL A 48 -1.58 -8.61 4.44
#